data_AF-A0A7S1RUU6-F1
#
_entry.id   AF-A0A7S1RUU6-F1
#
_cell.length_a   1.000
_cell.length_b   1.000
_cell.length_c   1.000
_cell.angle_alpha   90.00
_cell.angle_beta   90.00
_cell.angle_gamma   90.00
#
_symmetry.space_group_name_H-M   'P 1'
#
loop_
_entity.id
_entity.type
_entity.pdbx_description
1 polymer ?
#
loop_
_entity_poly.entity_id
_entity_poly.type
_entity_poly.pdbx_seq_one_letter_code
_entity_poly.pdbx_strand_id
1 'polypeptide(L)'
;GGEPLSSLVITGESAGSIGVQVWAPKMLSDLKYQRASVIADSYLGAFPQGFAGPVFKSLEVCHTGLLDSLPDLVARCDQGTLTVPDVFEAAIAAFPKVGFGSITSKYDPVQMHYYKLTGLSMGKPKDLSGEEFRSIAFAVIKRYQKYPNFGNFLLSSKWHVFTYQLYHDYGKYSNASFTDGAQGTVRHELEDWMRHFAEHDHRSGNYCEHLGPKQIMAEDVGVLLDSCGGAELSSSAAA
;
A
#
# COMPACT_ATOMS: atom_id res chain seq x y z
N GLY A 1 30.17 9.65 -13.80
CA GLY A 1 28.79 9.70 -13.29
C GLY A 1 27.92 8.97 -14.27
N GLY A 2 27.16 7.97 -13.82
CA GLY A 2 26.34 7.13 -14.71
C GLY A 2 25.12 7.86 -15.28
N GLU A 3 24.65 7.39 -16.42
CA GLU A 3 23.38 7.80 -17.03
C GLU A 3 22.19 7.50 -16.10
N PRO A 4 21.14 8.36 -16.07
CA PRO A 4 19.95 8.10 -15.26
C PRO A 4 19.20 6.87 -15.77
N LEU A 5 18.58 6.12 -14.85
CA LEU A 5 17.66 5.04 -15.19
C LEU A 5 16.47 5.61 -15.99
N SER A 6 16.12 4.97 -17.10
CA SER A 6 14.90 5.35 -17.84
C SER A 6 13.63 5.10 -17.01
N SER A 7 13.65 4.03 -16.20
CA SER A 7 12.58 3.66 -15.28
C SER A 7 13.17 3.00 -14.03
N LEU A 8 12.71 3.42 -12.85
CA LEU A 8 13.02 2.80 -11.56
C LEU A 8 11.72 2.32 -10.91
N VAL A 9 11.57 1.02 -10.71
CA VAL A 9 10.44 0.45 -9.96
C VAL A 9 10.97 -0.19 -8.68
N ILE A 10 10.48 0.28 -7.54
CA ILE A 10 10.82 -0.25 -6.22
C ILE A 10 9.59 -1.00 -5.72
N THR A 11 9.68 -2.32 -5.62
CA THR A 11 8.57 -3.16 -5.17
C THR A 11 9.02 -4.20 -4.16
N GLY A 12 8.09 -4.62 -3.31
CA GLY A 12 8.35 -5.58 -2.25
C GLY A 12 7.06 -6.13 -1.68
N GLU A 13 7.14 -7.36 -1.22
CA GLU A 13 6.00 -8.16 -0.77
C GLU A 13 6.11 -8.48 0.71
N SER A 14 4.98 -8.52 1.42
CA SER A 14 4.95 -8.91 2.84
C SER A 14 5.95 -8.06 3.66
N ALA A 15 6.90 -8.66 4.38
CA ALA A 15 7.98 -7.92 5.05
C ALA A 15 8.83 -7.07 4.09
N GLY A 16 9.00 -7.48 2.85
CA GLY A 16 9.67 -6.70 1.81
C GLY A 16 8.92 -5.39 1.49
N SER A 17 7.59 -5.38 1.59
CA SER A 17 6.81 -4.15 1.38
C SER A 17 7.02 -3.13 2.51
N ILE A 18 7.31 -3.58 3.74
CA ILE A 18 7.77 -2.71 4.84
C ILE A 18 9.13 -2.12 4.48
N GLY A 19 10.05 -2.97 4.01
CA GLY A 19 11.37 -2.54 3.53
C GLY A 19 11.25 -1.46 2.47
N VAL A 20 10.43 -1.67 1.43
CA VAL A 20 10.17 -0.68 0.38
C VAL A 20 9.65 0.63 0.94
N GLN A 21 8.66 0.58 1.84
CA GLN A 21 8.08 1.80 2.44
C GLN A 21 9.12 2.61 3.24
N VAL A 22 10.08 1.94 3.87
CA VAL A 22 11.14 2.59 4.66
C VAL A 22 12.33 3.04 3.80
N TRP A 23 12.72 2.26 2.80
CA TRP A 23 13.92 2.50 1.97
C TRP A 23 13.66 3.42 0.77
N ALA A 24 12.41 3.53 0.30
CA ALA A 24 12.08 4.34 -0.87
C ALA A 24 12.62 5.77 -0.82
N PRO A 25 12.51 6.54 0.29
CA PRO A 25 13.07 7.89 0.36
C PRO A 25 14.56 7.94 0.05
N LYS A 26 15.33 6.99 0.58
CA LYS A 26 16.78 6.90 0.36
C LYS A 26 17.09 6.56 -1.10
N MET A 27 16.45 5.52 -1.62
CA MET A 27 16.66 5.08 -3.01
C MET A 27 16.29 6.17 -4.02
N LEU A 28 15.20 6.89 -3.79
CA LEU A 28 14.77 7.99 -4.65
C LEU A 28 15.69 9.22 -4.54
N SER A 29 16.34 9.45 -3.40
CA SER A 29 17.34 10.51 -3.26
C SER A 29 18.70 10.16 -3.89
N ASP A 30 19.13 8.91 -3.77
CA ASP A 30 20.47 8.49 -4.19
C ASP A 30 20.55 8.16 -5.69
N LEU A 31 19.48 7.59 -6.26
CA LEU A 31 19.46 7.11 -7.63
C LEU A 31 18.97 8.21 -8.58
N LYS A 32 19.63 8.32 -9.74
CA LYS A 32 19.16 9.18 -10.83
C LYS A 32 18.20 8.40 -11.72
N TYR A 33 17.01 8.95 -11.95
CA TYR A 33 15.98 8.34 -12.80
C TYR A 33 15.20 9.38 -13.59
N GLN A 34 14.62 8.98 -14.72
CA GLN A 34 13.68 9.78 -15.50
C GLN A 34 12.25 9.60 -14.99
N ARG A 35 11.92 8.37 -14.57
CA ARG A 35 10.62 7.99 -13.99
C ARG A 35 10.83 7.00 -12.86
N ALA A 36 10.05 7.11 -11.79
CA ALA A 36 10.05 6.11 -10.74
C ALA A 36 8.65 5.81 -10.21
N SER A 37 8.47 4.57 -9.76
CA SER A 37 7.27 4.13 -9.03
C SER A 37 7.68 3.23 -7.86
N VAL A 38 6.92 3.33 -6.76
CA VAL A 38 7.12 2.57 -5.53
C VAL A 38 5.84 1.80 -5.23
N ILE A 39 5.91 0.48 -5.10
CA ILE A 39 4.73 -0.37 -4.89
C ILE A 39 4.94 -1.23 -3.65
N ALA A 40 4.04 -1.10 -2.67
CA ALA A 40 4.02 -1.93 -1.47
C ALA A 40 2.94 -3.00 -1.58
N ASP A 41 3.33 -4.28 -1.57
CA ASP A 41 2.41 -5.41 -1.70
C ASP A 41 2.18 -6.12 -0.36
N SER A 42 0.92 -6.15 0.08
CA SER A 42 0.44 -6.88 1.25
C SER A 42 0.98 -6.41 2.61
N TYR A 43 1.15 -5.09 2.79
CA TYR A 43 1.24 -4.45 4.11
C TYR A 43 0.69 -3.02 4.10
N LEU A 44 -0.21 -2.73 5.05
CA LEU A 44 -0.78 -1.40 5.28
C LEU A 44 -0.81 -1.05 6.77
N GLY A 45 0.36 -1.01 7.41
CA GLY A 45 0.50 -0.44 8.75
C GLY A 45 -0.17 -1.22 9.88
N ALA A 46 -0.47 -2.51 9.68
CA ALA A 46 -1.19 -3.35 10.62
C ALA A 46 -0.29 -3.87 11.76
N PHE A 47 0.32 -2.95 12.52
CA PHE A 47 0.97 -3.26 13.79
C PHE A 47 0.22 -2.64 14.96
N PRO A 48 0.25 -3.27 16.16
CA PRO A 48 -0.24 -2.65 17.37
C PRO A 48 0.45 -1.31 17.65
N GLN A 49 -0.29 -0.37 18.22
CA GLN A 49 0.26 0.92 18.61
C GLN A 49 1.43 0.71 19.60
N GLY A 50 2.55 1.37 19.34
CA GLY A 50 3.75 1.26 20.16
C GLY A 50 4.68 0.10 19.79
N PHE A 51 4.38 -0.68 18.74
CA PHE A 51 5.29 -1.71 18.25
C PHE A 51 6.41 -1.14 17.37
N ALA A 52 6.05 -0.42 16.31
CA ALA A 52 7.00 -0.03 15.26
C ALA A 52 8.11 0.90 15.78
N GLY A 53 7.77 1.95 16.53
CA GLY A 53 8.74 2.95 16.97
C GLY A 53 9.92 2.40 17.78
N PRO A 54 9.69 1.55 18.81
CA PRO A 54 10.78 0.85 19.49
C PRO A 54 11.64 -0.02 18.56
N VAL A 55 11.04 -0.65 17.55
CA VAL A 55 11.79 -1.46 16.55
C VAL A 55 12.68 -0.57 15.67
N PHE A 56 12.16 0.56 15.19
CA PHE A 56 12.97 1.55 14.44
C PHE A 56 14.19 1.99 15.26
N LYS A 57 13.98 2.27 16.55
CA LYS A 57 15.05 2.68 17.46
C LYS A 57 16.04 1.56 17.74
N SER A 58 15.58 0.33 17.98
CA SER A 58 16.48 -0.81 18.26
C SER A 58 17.33 -1.21 17.05
N LEU A 59 16.85 -0.93 15.84
CA LEU A 59 17.59 -1.16 14.59
C LEU A 59 18.42 0.06 14.15
N GLU A 60 18.52 1.09 15.00
CA GLU A 60 19.29 2.33 14.76
C GLU A 60 18.87 3.10 13.49
N VAL A 61 17.67 2.86 12.97
CA VAL A 61 17.19 3.44 11.70
C VAL A 61 17.21 4.97 11.73
N CYS A 62 17.07 5.57 12.91
CA CYS A 62 17.04 7.01 13.11
C CYS A 62 18.31 7.72 12.61
N HIS A 63 19.45 7.01 12.55
CA HIS A 63 20.76 7.59 12.22
C HIS A 63 21.54 6.80 11.15
N THR A 64 20.92 5.84 10.47
CA THR A 64 21.56 5.11 9.36
C THR A 64 21.64 5.90 8.06
N GLY A 65 21.01 7.08 8.01
CA GLY A 65 20.84 7.90 6.82
C GLY A 65 19.58 7.59 6.01
N LEU A 66 18.79 6.57 6.40
CA LEU A 66 17.55 6.21 5.69
C LEU A 66 16.48 7.32 5.70
N LEU A 67 16.52 8.19 6.71
CA LEU A 67 15.57 9.28 6.90
C LEU A 67 16.13 10.66 6.53
N ASP A 68 17.33 10.74 5.93
CA ASP A 68 18.02 12.02 5.67
C ASP A 68 17.22 12.96 4.76
N SER A 69 16.45 12.41 3.82
CA SER A 69 15.55 13.18 2.96
C SER A 69 14.23 13.57 3.64
N LEU A 70 14.00 13.14 4.88
CA LEU A 70 12.78 13.32 5.67
C LEU A 70 13.12 13.77 7.12
N PRO A 71 13.74 14.94 7.32
CA PRO A 71 14.34 15.34 8.61
C PRO A 71 13.35 15.36 9.79
N ASP A 72 12.08 15.71 9.56
CA ASP A 72 11.04 15.72 10.60
C ASP A 72 10.78 14.34 11.21
N LEU A 73 11.09 13.27 10.47
CA LEU A 73 10.89 11.89 10.95
C LEU A 73 12.01 11.41 11.86
N VAL A 74 13.21 12.00 11.79
CA VAL A 74 14.34 11.62 12.67
C VAL A 74 13.96 11.86 14.13
N ALA A 75 13.41 13.04 14.44
CA ALA A 75 12.98 13.36 15.80
C ALA A 75 11.89 12.40 16.32
N ARG A 76 10.94 12.01 15.46
CA ARG A 76 9.90 11.03 15.81
C ARG A 76 10.47 9.62 16.00
N CYS A 77 11.50 9.27 15.22
CA CYS A 77 12.24 8.02 15.36
C CYS A 77 12.93 7.94 16.72
N ASP A 78 13.65 9.00 17.11
CA ASP A 78 14.37 9.08 18.39
C ASP A 78 13.44 8.97 19.60
N GLN A 79 12.24 9.55 19.46
CA GLN A 79 11.15 9.46 20.44
C GLN A 79 10.47 8.08 20.47
N GLY A 80 10.76 7.19 19.52
CA GLY A 80 10.13 5.88 19.43
C GLY A 80 8.64 5.94 19.04
N THR A 81 8.22 6.99 18.31
CA THR A 81 6.83 7.19 17.89
C THR A 81 6.64 7.07 16.37
N LEU A 82 7.73 6.83 15.63
CA LEU A 82 7.69 6.64 14.19
C LEU A 82 7.04 5.30 13.82
N THR A 83 6.17 5.32 12.83
CA THR A 83 5.53 4.13 12.26
C THR A 83 5.90 4.00 10.78
N VAL A 84 5.76 2.80 10.21
CA VAL A 84 5.99 2.58 8.77
C VAL A 84 5.07 3.48 7.93
N PRO A 85 3.77 3.64 8.25
CA PRO A 85 2.94 4.60 7.53
C PRO A 85 3.38 6.05 7.57
N ASP A 86 4.07 6.49 8.63
CA ASP A 86 4.62 7.85 8.66
C ASP A 86 5.73 8.04 7.63
N VAL A 87 6.62 7.05 7.51
CA VAL A 87 7.74 7.11 6.55
C VAL A 87 7.21 7.10 5.13
N PHE A 88 6.26 6.22 4.84
CA PHE A 88 5.70 6.13 3.49
C PHE A 88 4.90 7.37 3.11
N GLU A 89 4.09 7.90 4.02
CA GLU A 89 3.35 9.16 3.78
C GLU A 89 4.30 10.32 3.47
N ALA A 90 5.36 10.46 4.26
CA ALA A 90 6.33 11.53 4.05
C ALA A 90 7.10 11.34 2.73
N ALA A 91 7.38 10.09 2.33
CA ALA A 91 7.93 9.78 1.01
C ALA A 91 6.99 10.23 -0.11
N ILE A 92 5.69 9.88 -0.03
CA ILE A 92 4.69 10.26 -1.03
C ILE A 92 4.68 11.79 -1.21
N ALA A 93 4.71 12.52 -0.09
CA ALA A 93 4.73 13.99 -0.08
C ALA A 93 6.02 14.59 -0.65
N ALA A 94 7.19 14.01 -0.31
CA ALA A 94 8.49 14.53 -0.72
C ALA A 94 8.80 14.30 -2.21
N PHE A 95 8.19 13.28 -2.82
CA PHE A 95 8.44 12.89 -4.21
C PHE A 95 7.17 12.96 -5.08
N PRO A 96 6.58 14.16 -5.32
CA PRO A 96 5.28 14.30 -5.99
C PRO A 96 5.27 13.87 -7.46
N LYS A 97 6.44 13.65 -8.06
CA LYS A 97 6.60 13.14 -9.45
C LYS A 97 6.80 11.62 -9.52
N VAL A 98 6.81 10.94 -8.37
CA VAL A 98 6.97 9.49 -8.27
C VAL A 98 5.60 8.90 -7.95
N GLY A 99 5.22 7.82 -8.65
CA GLY A 99 3.99 7.10 -8.34
C GLY A 99 4.19 6.21 -7.10
N PHE A 100 3.32 6.34 -6.10
CA PHE A 100 3.30 5.46 -4.93
C PHE A 100 2.04 4.59 -4.89
N GLY A 101 2.24 3.29 -4.80
CA GLY A 101 1.21 2.29 -4.94
C GLY A 101 1.12 1.39 -3.73
N SER A 102 -0.07 0.91 -3.41
CA SER A 102 -0.23 -0.25 -2.53
C SER A 102 -1.13 -1.31 -3.15
N ILE A 103 -0.73 -2.57 -3.08
CA ILE A 103 -1.57 -3.72 -3.41
C ILE A 103 -1.90 -4.42 -2.10
N THR A 104 -3.18 -4.72 -1.85
CA THR A 104 -3.55 -5.34 -0.59
C THR A 104 -4.88 -6.07 -0.66
N SER A 105 -5.10 -6.93 0.33
CA SER A 105 -6.35 -7.63 0.53
C SER A 105 -7.16 -6.99 1.66
N LYS A 106 -8.49 -6.92 1.53
CA LYS A 106 -9.39 -6.43 2.60
C LYS A 106 -9.31 -7.31 3.86
N TYR A 107 -8.93 -8.58 3.74
CA TYR A 107 -8.99 -9.57 4.82
C TYR A 107 -7.73 -10.44 4.91
N ASP A 108 -6.55 -9.84 4.78
CA ASP A 108 -5.26 -10.54 4.81
C ASP A 108 -5.01 -11.28 6.16
N PRO A 109 -5.09 -12.62 6.19
CA PRO A 109 -4.98 -13.39 7.43
C PRO A 109 -3.55 -13.42 7.98
N VAL A 110 -2.54 -13.23 7.12
CA VAL A 110 -1.15 -13.17 7.55
C VAL A 110 -0.92 -11.87 8.32
N GLN A 111 -1.41 -10.74 7.81
CA GLN A 111 -1.34 -9.47 8.53
C GLN A 111 -2.08 -9.52 9.88
N MET A 112 -3.30 -10.09 9.91
CA MET A 112 -4.04 -10.28 11.17
C MET A 112 -3.26 -11.15 12.17
N HIS A 113 -2.60 -12.21 11.68
CA HIS A 113 -1.77 -13.07 12.52
C HIS A 113 -0.53 -12.33 13.06
N TYR A 114 0.17 -11.56 12.23
CA TYR A 114 1.33 -10.78 12.65
C TYR A 114 0.96 -9.66 13.64
N TYR A 115 -0.22 -9.05 13.51
CA TYR A 115 -0.73 -8.12 14.51
C TYR A 115 -0.81 -8.78 15.90
N LYS A 116 -1.35 -9.99 15.97
CA LYS A 116 -1.40 -10.76 17.22
C LYS A 116 -0.02 -11.10 17.75
N LEU A 117 0.88 -11.61 16.89
CA LEU A 117 2.23 -12.02 17.30
C LEU A 117 3.06 -10.86 17.84
N THR A 118 2.99 -9.70 17.17
CA THR A 118 3.66 -8.48 17.64
C THR A 118 3.01 -7.94 18.92
N GLY A 119 1.69 -8.06 19.07
CA GLY A 119 1.01 -7.78 20.33
C GLY A 119 1.49 -8.71 21.46
N LEU A 120 1.70 -9.99 21.19
CA LEU A 120 2.21 -10.96 22.15
C LEU A 120 3.61 -10.59 22.65
N SER A 121 4.52 -10.18 21.77
CA SER A 121 5.87 -9.74 22.17
C SER A 121 5.85 -8.47 23.02
N MET A 122 4.77 -7.69 22.95
CA MET A 122 4.52 -6.51 23.80
C MET A 122 3.74 -6.84 25.09
N GLY A 123 3.39 -8.11 25.34
CA GLY A 123 2.53 -8.52 26.45
C GLY A 123 1.06 -8.06 26.31
N LYS A 124 0.62 -7.72 25.10
CA LYS A 124 -0.72 -7.21 24.77
C LYS A 124 -1.28 -7.89 23.51
N PRO A 125 -1.42 -9.23 23.48
CA PRO A 125 -1.95 -9.91 22.31
C PRO A 125 -3.40 -9.50 22.05
N LYS A 126 -3.75 -9.31 20.78
CA LYS A 126 -5.13 -9.09 20.33
C LYS A 126 -5.33 -9.83 19.01
N ASP A 127 -6.40 -10.60 18.94
CA ASP A 127 -6.91 -11.13 17.69
C ASP A 127 -7.70 -10.03 16.97
N LEU A 128 -7.38 -9.77 15.70
CA LEU A 128 -8.17 -8.87 14.86
C LEU A 128 -9.25 -9.66 14.14
N SER A 129 -10.47 -9.13 14.13
CA SER A 129 -11.47 -9.54 13.15
C SER A 129 -11.10 -9.02 11.75
N GLY A 130 -11.68 -9.63 10.71
CA GLY A 130 -11.52 -9.12 9.34
C GLY A 130 -12.01 -7.68 9.18
N GLU A 131 -13.06 -7.29 9.91
CA GLU A 131 -13.59 -5.92 9.91
C GLU A 131 -12.65 -4.92 10.59
N GLU A 132 -12.03 -5.31 11.70
CA GLU A 132 -11.05 -4.48 12.39
C GLU A 132 -9.80 -4.28 11.52
N PHE A 133 -9.30 -5.34 10.89
CA PHE A 133 -8.19 -5.26 9.95
C PHE A 133 -8.54 -4.37 8.74
N ARG A 134 -9.71 -4.58 8.13
CA ARG A 134 -10.20 -3.73 7.03
C ARG A 134 -10.24 -2.26 7.43
N SER A 135 -10.71 -1.96 8.64
CA SER A 135 -10.77 -0.59 9.16
C SER A 135 -9.37 0.03 9.30
N ILE A 136 -8.39 -0.74 9.77
CA ILE A 136 -6.98 -0.30 9.84
C ILE A 136 -6.43 -0.03 8.43
N ALA A 137 -6.59 -0.97 7.50
CA ALA A 137 -6.11 -0.83 6.12
C ALA A 137 -6.73 0.40 5.43
N PHE A 138 -8.03 0.63 5.62
CA PHE A 138 -8.74 1.77 5.03
C PHE A 138 -8.29 3.09 5.63
N ALA A 139 -8.02 3.14 6.94
CA ALA A 139 -7.47 4.34 7.56
C ALA A 139 -6.10 4.73 6.97
N VAL A 140 -5.24 3.74 6.69
CA VAL A 140 -3.94 3.95 6.06
C VAL A 140 -4.08 4.35 4.58
N ILE A 141 -4.97 3.70 3.82
CA ILE A 141 -5.25 4.08 2.43
C ILE A 141 -5.78 5.53 2.38
N LYS A 142 -6.75 5.88 3.23
CA LYS A 142 -7.30 7.25 3.33
C LYS A 142 -6.20 8.28 3.60
N ARG A 143 -5.26 7.94 4.47
CA ARG A 143 -4.12 8.79 4.81
C ARG A 143 -3.26 9.10 3.58
N TYR A 144 -3.04 8.12 2.70
CA TYR A 144 -2.21 8.30 1.50
C TYR A 144 -2.97 8.89 0.31
N GLN A 145 -4.27 8.62 0.18
CA GLN A 145 -5.10 9.10 -0.93
C GLN A 145 -5.27 10.62 -1.00
N LYS A 146 -4.90 11.36 0.05
CA LYS A 146 -4.84 12.81 -0.01
C LYS A 146 -3.76 13.33 -0.98
N TYR A 147 -2.83 12.49 -1.42
CA TYR A 147 -1.80 12.83 -2.38
C TYR A 147 -2.17 12.35 -3.79
N PRO A 148 -2.05 13.21 -4.82
CA PRO A 148 -2.46 12.87 -6.18
C PRO A 148 -1.56 11.82 -6.86
N ASN A 149 -0.36 11.60 -6.34
CA ASN A 149 0.59 10.61 -6.83
C ASN A 149 0.47 9.25 -6.10
N PHE A 150 -0.62 9.02 -5.37
CA PHE A 150 -0.90 7.74 -4.71
C PHE A 150 -2.04 6.95 -5.38
N GLY A 151 -1.81 5.66 -5.62
CA GLY A 151 -2.80 4.71 -6.11
C GLY A 151 -2.86 3.46 -5.21
N ASN A 152 -3.99 2.76 -5.23
CA ASN A 152 -4.08 1.46 -4.57
C ASN A 152 -4.87 0.47 -5.40
N PHE A 153 -4.55 -0.81 -5.24
CA PHE A 153 -5.29 -1.93 -5.78
C PHE A 153 -5.76 -2.80 -4.62
N LEU A 154 -7.04 -2.67 -4.26
CA LEU A 154 -7.64 -3.34 -3.12
C LEU A 154 -8.48 -4.53 -3.57
N LEU A 155 -8.10 -5.73 -3.16
CA LEU A 155 -8.79 -6.97 -3.48
C LEU A 155 -9.71 -7.41 -2.33
N SER A 156 -10.91 -7.87 -2.68
CA SER A 156 -11.77 -8.61 -1.75
C SER A 156 -11.37 -10.08 -1.73
N SER A 157 -10.31 -10.38 -1.00
CA SER A 157 -9.76 -11.73 -0.90
C SER A 157 -9.29 -12.02 0.53
N LYS A 158 -8.70 -13.19 0.75
CA LYS A 158 -7.91 -13.52 1.95
C LYS A 158 -6.46 -13.85 1.59
N TRP A 159 -6.04 -13.46 0.39
CA TRP A 159 -4.71 -13.76 -0.11
C TRP A 159 -3.68 -12.80 0.47
N HIS A 160 -2.47 -13.31 0.64
CA HIS A 160 -1.31 -12.55 1.08
C HIS A 160 -0.27 -12.61 -0.03
N VAL A 161 0.20 -11.44 -0.46
CA VAL A 161 1.06 -11.16 -1.62
C VAL A 161 0.39 -11.45 -2.97
N PHE A 162 0.69 -10.62 -3.97
CA PHE A 162 0.08 -10.71 -5.30
C PHE A 162 1.11 -10.61 -6.43
N THR A 163 2.19 -9.84 -6.23
CA THR A 163 3.18 -9.53 -7.27
C THR A 163 4.03 -10.73 -7.68
N TYR A 164 4.49 -11.57 -6.74
CA TYR A 164 5.09 -12.88 -7.04
C TYR A 164 4.09 -13.82 -7.72
N GLN A 165 2.83 -13.72 -7.32
CA GLN A 165 1.81 -14.64 -7.79
C GLN A 165 1.34 -14.31 -9.21
N LEU A 166 1.47 -13.05 -9.66
CA LEU A 166 1.37 -12.69 -11.08
C LEU A 166 2.39 -13.45 -11.95
N TYR A 167 3.62 -13.65 -11.43
CA TYR A 167 4.69 -14.34 -12.15
C TYR A 167 4.43 -15.85 -12.28
N HIS A 168 3.76 -16.46 -11.31
CA HIS A 168 3.52 -17.91 -11.27
C HIS A 168 2.15 -18.37 -11.81
N ASP A 169 1.09 -17.58 -11.62
CA ASP A 169 -0.29 -18.01 -11.93
C ASP A 169 -0.86 -17.38 -13.22
N TYR A 170 -0.02 -16.82 -14.09
CA TYR A 170 -0.42 -16.19 -15.37
C TYR A 170 -1.54 -15.14 -15.22
N GLY A 171 -1.36 -14.18 -14.30
CA GLY A 171 -2.00 -12.86 -14.43
C GLY A 171 -3.51 -12.77 -14.23
N LYS A 172 -4.12 -13.49 -13.28
CA LYS A 172 -5.58 -13.40 -13.03
C LYS A 172 -5.96 -12.93 -11.64
N TYR A 173 -5.21 -11.99 -11.06
CA TYR A 173 -5.71 -11.22 -9.93
C TYR A 173 -6.49 -10.04 -10.46
N SER A 174 -7.80 -10.24 -10.61
CA SER A 174 -8.72 -9.13 -10.88
C SER A 174 -9.26 -8.60 -9.56
N ASN A 175 -9.42 -7.27 -9.47
CA ASN A 175 -10.43 -6.76 -8.55
C ASN A 175 -11.80 -7.12 -9.15
N ALA A 176 -12.82 -7.35 -8.31
CA ALA A 176 -14.08 -7.78 -8.90
C ALA A 176 -14.60 -6.71 -9.86
N SER A 177 -15.28 -7.24 -10.84
CA SER A 177 -15.79 -6.55 -11.99
C SER A 177 -16.91 -5.59 -11.65
N PHE A 178 -16.80 -4.35 -12.14
CA PHE A 178 -17.94 -3.45 -12.18
C PHE A 178 -18.84 -3.81 -13.37
N THR A 179 -20.15 -3.83 -13.17
CA THR A 179 -21.11 -3.84 -14.28
C THR A 179 -21.41 -2.39 -14.61
N ASP A 180 -20.77 -1.86 -15.66
CA ASP A 180 -21.29 -0.62 -16.24
C ASP A 180 -22.62 -0.97 -16.91
N GLY A 181 -23.70 -0.30 -16.48
CA GLY A 181 -25.07 -0.56 -16.87
C GLY A 181 -25.34 -0.51 -18.38
N ALA A 182 -24.34 -0.17 -19.19
CA ALA A 182 -24.39 -0.22 -20.65
C ALA A 182 -23.32 -1.14 -21.32
N GLN A 183 -22.28 -1.61 -20.62
CA GLN A 183 -21.12 -2.27 -21.26
C GLN A 183 -20.70 -3.63 -20.66
N GLY A 184 -21.41 -4.14 -19.66
CA GLY A 184 -21.10 -5.44 -19.05
C GLY A 184 -19.96 -5.38 -18.03
N THR A 185 -19.50 -6.56 -17.64
CA THR A 185 -18.55 -6.83 -16.56
C THR A 185 -17.12 -6.44 -16.95
N VAL A 186 -16.62 -5.29 -16.52
CA VAL A 186 -15.23 -4.85 -16.74
C VAL A 186 -14.36 -5.35 -15.58
N ARG A 187 -13.45 -6.29 -15.86
CA ARG A 187 -12.41 -6.73 -14.91
C ARG A 187 -11.17 -5.89 -15.10
N HIS A 188 -10.60 -5.40 -14.01
CA HIS A 188 -9.28 -4.80 -14.04
C HIS A 188 -8.28 -5.77 -13.45
N GLU A 189 -7.39 -6.24 -14.31
CA GLU A 189 -6.32 -7.14 -13.92
C GLU A 189 -5.21 -6.34 -13.23
N LEU A 190 -4.66 -6.90 -12.15
CA LEU A 190 -3.57 -6.28 -11.42
C LEU A 190 -2.35 -6.04 -12.32
N GLU A 191 -2.12 -6.92 -13.30
CA GLU A 191 -1.05 -6.74 -14.30
C GLU A 191 -1.23 -5.44 -15.09
N ASP A 192 -2.44 -5.16 -15.57
CA ASP A 192 -2.76 -3.92 -16.29
C ASP A 192 -2.56 -2.70 -15.39
N TRP A 193 -3.04 -2.78 -14.15
CA TRP A 193 -2.84 -1.71 -13.18
C TRP A 193 -1.35 -1.42 -12.95
N MET A 194 -0.55 -2.46 -12.67
CA MET A 194 0.88 -2.31 -12.40
C MET A 194 1.64 -1.73 -13.61
N ARG A 195 1.30 -2.19 -14.83
CA ARG A 195 1.85 -1.66 -16.08
C ARG A 195 1.56 -0.17 -16.21
N HIS A 196 0.29 0.22 -16.11
CA HIS A 196 -0.10 1.63 -16.17
C HIS A 196 0.53 2.46 -15.04
N PHE A 197 0.67 1.89 -13.85
CA PHE A 197 1.25 2.55 -12.68
C PHE A 197 2.75 2.82 -12.85
N ALA A 198 3.48 1.87 -13.42
CA ALA A 198 4.89 2.04 -13.74
C ALA A 198 5.12 3.05 -14.89
N GLU A 199 4.12 3.23 -15.77
CA GLU A 199 4.18 4.17 -16.89
C GLU A 199 3.72 5.59 -16.55
N HIS A 200 3.21 5.81 -15.32
CA HIS A 200 2.53 7.05 -14.91
C HIS A 200 1.35 7.40 -15.80
N ASP A 201 0.66 6.36 -16.28
CA ASP A 201 -0.55 6.50 -17.07
C ASP A 201 -1.72 6.87 -16.14
N HIS A 202 -2.56 7.83 -16.53
CA HIS A 202 -3.79 8.22 -15.84
C HIS A 202 -4.74 7.04 -15.52
N ARG A 203 -4.59 5.91 -16.21
CA ARG A 203 -5.31 4.66 -15.95
C ARG A 203 -4.88 3.95 -14.66
N SER A 204 -3.84 4.41 -13.97
CA SER A 204 -3.27 3.73 -12.79
C SER A 204 -3.78 4.22 -11.44
N GLY A 205 -5.00 4.76 -11.41
CA GLY A 205 -5.62 5.35 -10.23
C GLY A 205 -5.94 4.37 -9.09
N ASN A 206 -6.93 4.73 -8.29
CA ASN A 206 -7.37 3.90 -7.17
C ASN A 206 -8.40 2.89 -7.68
N TYR A 207 -8.15 1.62 -7.44
CA TYR A 207 -8.94 0.50 -7.93
C TYR A 207 -9.59 -0.24 -6.76
N CYS A 208 -10.92 -0.19 -6.74
CA CYS A 208 -11.77 -0.97 -5.87
C CYS A 208 -12.83 -1.71 -6.69
N GLU A 209 -13.31 -2.80 -6.11
CA GLU A 209 -14.30 -3.76 -6.64
C GLU A 209 -15.56 -3.16 -7.32
N HIS A 210 -15.92 -1.91 -7.01
CA HIS A 210 -17.17 -1.31 -7.47
C HIS A 210 -17.00 -0.02 -8.29
N LEU A 211 -15.77 0.45 -8.53
CA LEU A 211 -15.56 1.82 -9.03
C LEU A 211 -14.67 1.98 -10.26
N GLY A 212 -14.00 0.92 -10.73
CA GLY A 212 -13.01 1.04 -11.82
C GLY A 212 -11.88 2.02 -11.49
N PRO A 213 -11.09 2.48 -12.48
CA PRO A 213 -10.11 3.55 -12.27
C PRO A 213 -10.83 4.86 -11.99
N LYS A 214 -10.65 5.42 -10.81
CA LYS A 214 -10.94 6.83 -10.57
C LYS A 214 -9.64 7.61 -10.40
N GLN A 215 -9.48 8.64 -11.23
CA GLN A 215 -8.47 9.67 -11.04
C GLN A 215 -8.88 10.45 -9.79
N ILE A 216 -8.11 10.34 -8.71
CA ILE A 216 -8.48 11.01 -7.45
C ILE A 216 -8.04 12.46 -7.54
N MET A 217 -9.01 13.37 -7.66
CA MET A 217 -8.85 14.74 -7.21
C MET A 217 -9.00 14.76 -5.68
N ALA A 218 -8.29 15.66 -4.98
CA ALA A 218 -8.24 15.69 -3.51
C ALA A 218 -9.64 15.80 -2.84
N GLU A 219 -10.65 16.25 -3.58
CA GLU A 219 -12.05 16.41 -3.17
C GLU A 219 -12.90 15.12 -3.21
N ASP A 220 -12.45 14.06 -3.90
CA ASP A 220 -13.22 12.81 -4.10
C ASP A 220 -12.85 11.67 -3.12
N VAL A 221 -11.89 11.91 -2.22
CA VAL A 221 -11.29 10.88 -1.34
C VAL A 221 -12.33 10.24 -0.41
N GLY A 222 -13.30 11.02 0.09
CA GLY A 222 -14.37 10.50 0.96
C GLY A 222 -15.32 9.56 0.23
N VAL A 223 -15.71 9.91 -1.00
CA VAL A 223 -16.69 9.18 -1.81
C VAL A 223 -16.14 7.82 -2.26
N LEU A 224 -14.85 7.73 -2.56
CA LEU A 224 -14.20 6.47 -2.92
C LEU A 224 -14.19 5.48 -1.77
N LEU A 225 -13.86 5.89 -0.54
CA LEU A 225 -13.79 4.97 0.60
C LEU A 225 -15.15 4.44 1.02
N ASP A 226 -16.19 5.28 0.98
CA ASP A 226 -17.57 4.85 1.22
C ASP A 226 -18.01 3.83 0.17
N SER A 227 -17.60 4.03 -1.09
CA SER A 227 -17.89 3.11 -2.19
C SER A 227 -17.03 1.84 -2.19
N CYS A 228 -15.77 1.91 -1.70
CA CYS A 228 -14.91 0.74 -1.47
C CYS A 228 -15.31 -0.05 -0.21
N GLY A 229 -16.11 0.58 0.67
CA GLY A 229 -16.62 0.02 1.92
C GLY A 229 -18.06 -0.48 1.88
N GLY A 230 -18.77 -0.29 0.76
CA GLY A 230 -20.16 -0.72 0.53
C GLY A 230 -20.36 -2.24 0.60
N ALA A 231 -21.57 -2.64 0.99
CA ALA A 231 -21.97 -4.00 1.37
C ALA A 231 -21.47 -5.11 0.42
N GLU A 232 -20.89 -6.16 1.00
CA GLU A 232 -20.58 -7.39 0.29
C GLU A 232 -21.85 -8.00 -0.31
N LEU A 233 -21.75 -8.44 -1.57
CA LEU A 233 -22.71 -9.36 -2.16
C LEU A 233 -22.85 -10.57 -1.22
N SER A 234 -24.04 -10.73 -0.63
CA SER A 234 -24.45 -12.00 -0.07
C SER A 234 -24.50 -13.03 -1.20
N SER A 235 -23.41 -13.77 -1.46
CA SER A 235 -23.51 -14.97 -2.28
C SER A 235 -23.99 -16.12 -1.40
N SER A 236 -25.30 -16.15 -1.18
CA SER A 236 -26.01 -17.41 -1.00
C SER A 236 -25.98 -18.19 -2.32
N ALA A 237 -25.67 -19.50 -2.24
CA ALA A 237 -25.75 -20.55 -3.28
C ALA A 237 -24.63 -20.52 -4.34
N ALA A 238 -23.99 -21.61 -4.79
CA ALA A 238 -24.10 -23.07 -4.68
C ALA A 238 -22.70 -23.64 -5.05
N ALA A 239 -22.20 -24.81 -4.69
CA ALA A 239 -22.72 -26.05 -4.10
C ALA A 239 -21.60 -26.72 -3.28
#